data_AF-A0A183HXQ6-F1
#
_entry.id   AF-A0A183HXQ6-F1
#
_cell.length_a   1.000
_cell.length_b   1.000
_cell.length_c   1.000
_cell.angle_alpha   90.00
_cell.angle_beta   90.00
_cell.angle_gamma   90.00
#
_symmetry.space_group_name_H-M   'P 1'
#
loop_
_entity.id
_entity.type
_entity.pdbx_description
1 polymer ?
#
loop_
_entity_poly.entity_id
_entity_poly.type
_entity_poly.pdbx_seq_one_letter_code
_entity_poly.pdbx_strand_id
1 'polypeptide(L)'
;GFIDLNTEKLCSHVCVNYLIEGGEDPKILPDSEYPPWLFELKLEGRKELEDLDPEVDGWLYWRAYRLRQLRQIHRIERLKQKFINLQDSPTMRRSGYRGKKASLYEV
;
A
#
# COMPACT_ATOMS: atom_id res chain seq x y z
N GLY A 1 10.21 1.16 -21.70
CA GLY A 1 9.47 -0.08 -22.00
C GLY A 1 8.80 0.11 -23.34
N PHE A 2 8.85 -0.88 -24.21
CA PHE A 2 8.11 -0.86 -25.48
C PHE A 2 6.65 -1.18 -25.16
N ILE A 3 5.74 -0.26 -25.45
CA ILE A 3 4.29 -0.44 -25.28
C ILE A 3 3.70 -0.51 -26.67
N ASP A 4 2.95 -1.57 -26.96
CA ASP A 4 2.23 -1.71 -28.23
C ASP A 4 1.04 -0.74 -28.27
N LEU A 5 0.82 -0.10 -29.42
CA LEU A 5 -0.24 0.89 -29.62
C LEU A 5 -1.33 0.40 -30.58
N ASN A 6 -1.20 -0.81 -31.13
CA ASN A 6 -2.21 -1.37 -32.02
C ASN A 6 -3.44 -1.85 -31.23
N THR A 7 -4.57 -1.18 -31.41
CA THR A 7 -5.84 -1.48 -30.73
C THR A 7 -6.35 -2.89 -30.98
N GLU A 8 -6.24 -3.40 -32.21
CA GLU A 8 -6.73 -4.73 -32.57
C GLU A 8 -5.93 -5.84 -31.87
N LYS A 9 -4.62 -5.64 -31.76
CA LYS A 9 -3.73 -6.55 -31.07
C LYS A 9 -3.97 -6.53 -29.55
N LEU A 10 -4.11 -5.34 -28.96
CA LEU A 10 -4.39 -5.18 -27.52
C LEU A 10 -5.72 -5.79 -27.07
N CYS A 11 -6.74 -5.81 -27.94
CA CYS A 11 -8.03 -6.42 -27.62
C CYS A 11 -8.03 -7.95 -27.76
N SER A 12 -7.06 -8.52 -28.47
CA SER A 12 -7.02 -9.95 -28.79
C SER A 12 -5.94 -10.72 -28.04
N HIS A 13 -4.87 -10.06 -27.61
CA HIS A 13 -3.71 -10.69 -26.98
C HIS A 13 -3.25 -9.92 -25.74
N VAL A 14 -2.70 -10.65 -24.78
CA VAL A 14 -2.07 -10.09 -23.58
C VAL A 14 -0.64 -9.69 -23.92
N CYS A 15 -0.46 -8.44 -24.35
CA CYS A 15 0.83 -7.88 -24.78
C CYS A 15 1.77 -7.55 -23.60
N VAL A 16 2.03 -8.53 -22.72
CA VAL A 16 2.89 -8.40 -21.54
C VAL A 16 4.22 -9.15 -21.74
N ASN A 17 4.37 -9.92 -22.83
CA ASN A 17 5.42 -10.93 -22.94
C ASN A 17 6.81 -10.41 -23.35
N TYR A 18 7.10 -9.13 -23.17
CA TYR A 18 8.42 -8.54 -23.48
C TYR A 18 9.58 -9.13 -22.65
N LEU A 19 9.27 -9.92 -21.60
CA LEU A 19 10.24 -10.58 -20.71
C LEU A 19 10.57 -12.02 -21.13
N ILE A 20 9.78 -12.65 -21.99
CA ILE A 20 10.01 -14.04 -22.42
C ILE A 20 10.59 -14.01 -23.83
N GLU A 21 11.89 -14.32 -23.95
CA GLU A 21 12.55 -14.46 -25.25
C GLU A 21 11.94 -15.65 -26.02
N GLY A 22 11.22 -15.36 -27.11
CA GLY A 22 10.67 -16.37 -28.02
C GLY A 22 9.29 -16.92 -27.66
N GLY A 23 8.61 -16.37 -26.65
CA GLY A 23 7.20 -16.72 -26.35
C GLY A 23 6.22 -15.87 -27.16
N GLU A 24 5.22 -16.49 -27.79
CA GLU A 24 4.09 -15.76 -28.36
C GLU A 24 3.24 -15.11 -27.26
N ASP A 25 2.60 -13.98 -27.55
CA ASP A 25 1.68 -13.33 -26.61
C ASP A 25 0.45 -14.23 -26.39
N PRO A 26 0.03 -14.50 -25.14
CA PRO A 26 -1.17 -15.29 -24.87
C PRO A 26 -2.42 -14.63 -25.47
N LYS A 27 -3.23 -15.41 -26.19
CA LYS A 27 -4.50 -14.94 -26.77
C LYS A 27 -5.61 -14.89 -25.72
N ILE A 28 -6.45 -13.86 -25.80
CA ILE A 28 -7.66 -13.72 -24.99
C ILE A 28 -8.75 -14.64 -25.57
N LEU A 29 -9.26 -15.54 -24.73
CA LEU A 29 -10.30 -16.52 -25.05
C LEU A 29 -11.70 -15.97 -24.74
N PRO A 30 -12.79 -16.63 -25.17
CA PRO A 30 -14.13 -16.24 -24.74
C PRO A 30 -14.34 -16.45 -23.23
N ASP A 31 -15.26 -15.68 -22.64
CA ASP A 31 -15.54 -15.68 -21.19
C ASP A 31 -15.83 -17.07 -20.60
N SER A 32 -16.43 -17.98 -21.39
CA SER A 32 -16.76 -19.35 -20.99
C SER A 32 -15.55 -20.23 -20.66
N GLU A 33 -14.37 -19.90 -21.20
CA GLU A 33 -13.13 -20.64 -20.92
C GLU A 33 -12.51 -20.22 -19.57
N TYR A 34 -12.95 -19.08 -19.02
CA TYR A 34 -12.44 -18.57 -17.76
C TYR A 34 -13.31 -19.02 -16.59
N PRO A 35 -12.70 -19.25 -15.41
CA PRO A 35 -13.48 -19.56 -14.22
C PRO A 35 -14.47 -18.45 -13.84
N PRO A 36 -15.66 -18.79 -13.32
CA PRO A 36 -16.70 -17.81 -13.00
C PRO A 36 -16.25 -16.78 -11.95
N TRP A 37 -15.40 -17.18 -10.99
CA TRP A 37 -14.87 -16.30 -9.95
C TRP A 37 -14.09 -15.11 -10.50
N LEU A 38 -13.57 -15.18 -11.74
CA LEU A 38 -12.84 -14.08 -12.37
C LEU A 38 -13.74 -12.85 -12.56
N PHE A 39 -15.00 -13.07 -12.94
CA PHE A 39 -15.98 -12.02 -13.18
C PHE A 39 -16.70 -11.57 -11.90
N GLU A 40 -16.56 -12.32 -10.81
CA GLU A 40 -17.07 -11.97 -9.48
C GLU A 40 -16.10 -11.07 -8.70
N LEU A 41 -14.90 -10.83 -9.23
CA LEU A 41 -13.90 -9.95 -8.60
C LEU A 41 -14.43 -8.52 -8.49
N LYS A 42 -14.30 -7.93 -7.29
CA LYS A 42 -14.58 -6.50 -7.07
C LYS A 42 -13.50 -5.66 -7.74
N LEU A 43 -13.86 -5.01 -8.85
CA LEU A 43 -13.00 -4.06 -9.58
C LEU A 43 -12.92 -2.68 -8.90
N GLU A 44 -13.76 -2.46 -7.88
CA GLU A 44 -13.74 -1.25 -7.08
C GLU A 44 -12.43 -1.11 -6.30
N GLY A 45 -12.12 0.13 -5.91
CA GLY A 45 -10.98 0.42 -5.04
C GLY A 45 -11.06 -0.38 -3.73
N ARG A 46 -9.89 -0.63 -3.13
CA ARG A 46 -9.83 -1.32 -1.84
C ARG A 46 -10.63 -0.53 -0.79
N LYS A 47 -11.61 -1.19 -0.18
CA LYS A 47 -12.39 -0.65 0.95
C LYS A 47 -11.48 -0.16 2.08
N GLU A 48 -11.89 0.93 2.75
CA GLU A 48 -11.22 1.38 3.96
C GLU A 48 -11.49 0.43 5.13
N LEU A 49 -10.74 0.58 6.22
CA LEU A 49 -10.90 -0.32 7.37
C LEU A 49 -12.26 -0.16 8.03
N GLU A 50 -12.78 1.06 8.03
CA GLU A 50 -14.06 1.47 8.59
C GLU A 50 -15.25 0.81 7.87
N ASP A 51 -15.10 0.50 6.58
CA ASP A 51 -16.14 -0.12 5.74
C ASP A 51 -16.06 -1.65 5.69
N LEU A 52 -15.06 -2.23 6.36
CA LEU A 52 -14.83 -3.67 6.42
C LEU A 52 -15.48 -4.24 7.69
N ASP A 53 -16.21 -5.34 7.54
CA ASP A 53 -16.80 -6.06 8.66
C ASP A 53 -15.92 -7.28 9.01
N PRO A 54 -15.47 -7.45 10.26
CA PRO A 54 -14.68 -8.61 10.67
C PRO A 54 -15.36 -9.96 10.44
N GLU A 55 -16.69 -10.03 10.50
CA GLU A 55 -17.45 -11.27 10.34
C GLU A 55 -17.71 -11.61 8.87
N VAL A 56 -17.82 -10.59 8.01
CA VAL A 56 -18.11 -10.76 6.56
C VAL A 56 -16.83 -10.80 5.73
N ASP A 57 -15.91 -9.86 5.95
CA ASP A 57 -14.68 -9.71 5.18
C ASP A 57 -13.49 -10.48 5.80
N GLY A 58 -13.65 -10.96 7.04
CA GLY A 58 -12.74 -11.89 7.70
C GLY A 58 -11.28 -11.43 7.70
N TRP A 59 -10.44 -12.15 6.96
CA TRP A 59 -8.99 -11.88 6.88
C TRP A 59 -8.66 -10.48 6.32
N LEU A 60 -9.47 -9.94 5.41
CA LEU A 60 -9.21 -8.63 4.80
C LEU A 60 -9.25 -7.51 5.83
N TYR A 61 -10.20 -7.59 6.78
CA TYR A 61 -10.33 -6.67 7.90
C TYR A 61 -9.06 -6.68 8.76
N TRP A 62 -8.65 -7.86 9.23
CA TRP A 62 -7.48 -8.00 10.11
C TRP A 62 -6.18 -7.56 9.44
N ARG A 63 -6.02 -7.84 8.13
CA ARG A 63 -4.90 -7.35 7.34
C ARG A 63 -4.90 -5.82 7.27
N ALA A 64 -6.04 -5.19 7.00
CA ALA A 64 -6.17 -3.74 6.95
C ALA A 64 -5.89 -3.10 8.32
N TYR A 65 -6.39 -3.70 9.39
CA TYR A 65 -6.15 -3.29 10.78
C TYR A 65 -4.66 -3.32 11.12
N ARG A 66 -3.97 -4.42 10.83
CA ARG A 66 -2.53 -4.54 11.10
C ARG A 66 -1.71 -3.53 10.30
N LEU A 67 -2.04 -3.31 9.02
CA LEU A 67 -1.39 -2.30 8.19
C LEU A 67 -1.60 -0.88 8.74
N ARG A 68 -2.77 -0.57 9.29
CA ARG A 68 -3.04 0.73 9.94
C ARG A 68 -2.17 0.91 11.18
N GLN A 69 -2.04 -0.11 12.04
CA GLN A 69 -1.16 -0.06 13.21
C GLN A 69 0.30 0.19 12.81
N LEU A 70 0.83 -0.55 11.83
CA LEU A 70 2.20 -0.37 11.36
C LEU A 70 2.43 1.05 10.81
N ARG A 71 1.48 1.58 10.04
CA ARG A 71 1.54 2.97 9.56
C ARG A 71 1.57 3.98 10.72
N GLN A 72 0.80 3.75 11.78
CA GLN A 72 0.83 4.61 12.96
C GLN A 72 2.17 4.53 13.69
N ILE A 73 2.71 3.32 13.90
CA ILE A 73 4.01 3.12 14.54
C ILE A 73 5.11 3.85 13.79
N HIS A 74 5.23 3.62 12.47
CA HIS A 74 6.24 4.30 11.65
C HIS A 74 6.06 5.83 11.65
N ARG A 75 4.81 6.32 11.68
CA ARG A 75 4.54 7.76 11.80
C ARG A 75 5.04 8.30 13.14
N ILE A 76 4.76 7.61 14.24
CA ILE A 76 5.19 8.00 15.59
C ILE A 76 6.71 7.97 15.68
N GLU A 77 7.38 6.93 15.21
CA GLU A 77 8.85 6.82 15.21
C GLU A 77 9.49 7.98 14.44
N ARG A 78 8.96 8.29 13.25
CA ARG A 78 9.43 9.43 12.45
C ARG A 78 9.24 10.76 13.18
N LEU A 79 8.14 10.93 13.90
CA LEU A 79 7.86 12.15 14.67
C LEU A 79 8.71 12.25 15.94
N LYS A 80 8.95 11.13 16.64
CA LYS A 80 9.84 11.08 17.82
C LYS A 80 11.25 11.56 17.47
N GLN A 81 11.82 11.06 16.38
CA GLN A 81 13.13 11.50 15.87
C GLN A 81 13.16 13.01 15.58
N LYS A 82 12.15 13.51 14.86
CA LYS A 82 12.02 14.95 14.57
C LYS A 82 11.88 15.79 15.84
N PHE A 83 11.12 15.31 16.82
CA PHE A 83 10.90 16.01 18.08
C PHE A 83 12.17 16.05 18.94
N ILE A 84 12.92 14.95 19.04
CA ILE A 84 14.23 14.91 19.71
C ILE A 84 15.18 15.92 19.06
N ASN A 85 15.31 15.86 17.74
CA ASN A 85 16.17 16.78 16.99
C ASN A 85 15.71 18.26 17.11
N LEU A 86 14.41 18.48 17.27
CA LEU A 86 13.86 19.81 17.50
C LEU A 86 14.23 20.33 18.90
N GLN A 87 14.07 19.53 19.96
CA GLN A 87 14.42 19.93 21.32
C GLN A 87 15.90 20.33 21.47
N ASP A 88 16.79 19.67 20.72
CA ASP A 88 18.22 19.99 20.70
C ASP A 88 18.62 21.07 19.68
N SER A 89 17.68 21.56 18.86
CA SER A 89 17.95 22.54 17.81
C SER A 89 18.46 23.89 18.37
N PRO A 90 19.41 24.57 17.69
CA PRO A 90 19.87 25.91 18.06
C PRO A 90 18.74 26.95 18.19
N THR A 91 17.65 26.80 17.43
CA THR A 91 16.48 27.69 17.51
C THR A 91 15.65 27.46 18.77
N MET A 92 15.45 26.21 19.17
CA MET A 92 14.76 25.86 20.43
C MET A 92 15.58 26.28 21.65
N ARG A 93 16.91 26.11 21.62
CA ARG A 93 17.81 26.61 22.67
C ARG A 93 17.76 28.13 22.82
N ARG A 94 17.66 28.87 21.71
CA ARG A 94 17.51 30.34 21.70
C ARG A 94 16.15 30.83 22.21
N SER A 95 15.10 30.02 22.08
CA SER A 95 13.75 30.39 22.57
C SER A 95 13.62 30.40 24.11
N GLY A 96 14.64 29.93 24.84
CA GLY A 96 14.60 29.82 26.31
C GLY A 96 13.80 28.62 26.83
N TYR A 97 13.27 27.77 25.94
CA TYR A 97 12.60 26.52 26.31
C TYR A 97 13.58 25.55 26.99
N ARG A 98 13.53 25.45 28.32
CA ARG A 98 14.17 24.38 29.08
C ARG A 98 13.22 23.18 29.10
N GLY A 99 13.34 22.29 28.13
CA GLY A 99 12.58 21.03 28.14
C GLY A 99 12.81 20.31 29.47
N LYS A 100 11.72 19.89 30.15
CA LYS A 100 11.84 18.95 31.27
C LYS A 100 12.42 17.66 30.67
N LYS A 101 13.64 17.29 31.05
CA LYS A 101 14.19 15.97 30.74
C LYS A 101 13.37 14.94 31.52
N ALA A 102 12.26 14.49 30.95
CA ALA A 102 11.63 13.27 31.44
C ALA A 102 12.60 12.13 31.11
N SER A 103 13.27 11.61 32.12
CA SER A 103 14.07 10.39 32.00
C SER A 103 13.15 9.30 31.47
N LEU A 104 13.46 8.73 30.31
CA LEU A 104 12.71 7.61 29.72
C LEU A 104 12.86 6.30 30.53
N TYR A 105 13.52 6.35 31.69
CA TYR A 105 13.85 5.23 32.57
C TYR A 105 13.28 5.39 34.00
N GLU A 106 12.31 6.28 34.20
CA GLU A 106 11.58 6.42 35.46
C GLU A 106 10.08 6.15 35.23
N VAL A 107 9.73 4.88 35.00
CA VAL A 107 8.37 4.32 35.13
C VAL A 107 8.48 2.94 35.74
#